data_AF-A0AAW2XRW6-F1
#
_entry.id   AF-A0AAW2XRW6-F1
#
_cell.length_a   1.000
_cell.length_b   1.000
_cell.length_c   1.000
_cell.angle_alpha   90.00
_cell.angle_beta   90.00
_cell.angle_gamma   90.00
#
_symmetry.space_group_name_H-M   'P 1'
#
loop_
_entity.id
_entity.type
_entity.pdbx_description
1 polymer ?
#
loop_
_entity_poly.entity_id
_entity_poly.type
_entity_poly.pdbx_seq_one_letter_code
_entity_poly.pdbx_strand_id
1 'polypeptide(L)'
;MTWHANHQTDEGSICHPSDAEAWRHFDWTHPDFAVEPRNVRLEPLIEELQNLWHVDETFAMRAELMWTMNNLSAYRMAFGWSSAGVMGCPVCIENTRAFYLQNGRKACYFDCNKQFLPPDHPYRRNKKSFTKNQVERKVSRPRLTGEQIRDWVEEFNPVVEVPLSLLDGYGIKHKWTKKSIFWELEYWSTHLIR
;
A
#
# COMPACT_ATOMS: atom_id res chain seq x y z
N MET A 1 9.70 8.09 -4.33
CA MET A 1 11.03 8.61 -4.02
C MET A 1 11.39 9.70 -5.03
N THR A 2 10.48 10.63 -5.31
CA THR A 2 10.71 11.66 -6.36
C THR A 2 11.82 12.64 -5.98
N TRP A 3 12.11 12.79 -4.68
CA TRP A 3 13.26 13.55 -4.23
C TRP A 3 14.55 12.98 -4.82
N HIS A 4 14.76 11.66 -4.83
CA HIS A 4 15.97 11.07 -5.42
C HIS A 4 16.08 11.30 -6.94
N ALA A 5 14.96 11.41 -7.64
CA ALA A 5 14.94 11.64 -9.09
C ALA A 5 15.08 13.13 -9.46
N ASN A 6 14.59 14.03 -8.61
CA ASN A 6 14.49 15.46 -8.91
C ASN A 6 15.48 16.32 -8.12
N HIS A 7 16.18 15.76 -7.14
CA HIS A 7 17.12 16.50 -6.32
C HIS A 7 18.32 16.90 -7.16
N GLN A 8 18.62 18.19 -7.15
CA GLN A 8 19.87 18.74 -7.66
C GLN A 8 20.80 18.97 -6.48
N THR A 9 22.02 18.46 -6.57
CA THR A 9 23.06 18.67 -5.57
C THR A 9 23.85 19.94 -5.91
N ASP A 10 23.93 20.87 -4.97
CA ASP A 10 24.84 22.02 -5.09
C ASP A 10 26.29 21.56 -4.90
N GLU A 11 27.20 22.01 -5.77
CA GLU A 11 28.63 21.70 -5.67
C GLU A 11 29.17 22.09 -4.27
N GLY A 12 29.83 21.13 -3.61
CA GLY A 12 30.44 21.33 -2.29
C GLY A 12 29.54 21.05 -1.08
N SER A 13 28.28 20.66 -1.28
CA SER A 13 27.38 20.24 -0.18
C SER A 13 27.35 18.71 -0.01
N ILE A 14 27.35 18.25 1.25
CA ILE A 14 27.09 16.84 1.57
C ILE A 14 25.58 16.59 1.41
N CYS A 15 25.19 15.97 0.30
CA CYS A 15 23.83 15.50 0.08
C CYS A 15 23.70 14.00 0.41
N HIS A 16 22.48 13.56 0.69
CA HIS A 16 22.19 12.13 0.78
C HIS A 16 22.59 11.47 -0.55
N PRO A 17 23.24 10.29 -0.57
CA PRO A 17 23.74 9.67 -1.80
C PRO A 17 22.58 9.14 -2.66
N SER A 18 21.86 10.05 -3.33
CA SER A 18 20.90 9.77 -4.40
C SER A 18 21.61 9.21 -5.63
N ASP A 19 22.88 9.57 -5.81
CA ASP A 19 23.70 9.27 -6.99
C ASP A 19 24.76 8.18 -6.75
N ALA A 20 24.61 7.37 -5.69
CA ALA A 20 25.53 6.27 -5.44
C ALA A 20 25.63 5.36 -6.67
N GLU A 21 26.83 4.83 -6.93
CA GLU A 21 27.08 3.94 -8.07
C GLU A 21 26.14 2.73 -8.09
N ALA A 22 25.81 2.19 -6.92
CA ALA A 22 24.82 1.13 -6.77
C ALA A 22 23.41 1.51 -7.29
N TRP A 23 22.97 2.75 -7.08
CA TRP A 23 21.67 3.21 -7.59
C TRP A 23 21.69 3.38 -9.11
N ARG A 24 22.79 3.91 -9.66
CA ARG A 24 22.96 4.04 -11.12
C ARG A 24 23.02 2.67 -11.80
N HIS A 25 23.74 1.72 -11.19
CA HIS A 25 23.81 0.36 -11.68
C HIS A 25 22.44 -0.33 -11.65
N PHE A 26 21.67 -0.15 -10.58
CA PHE A 26 20.29 -0.64 -10.50
C PHE A 26 19.44 -0.06 -11.62
N ASP A 27 19.43 1.27 -11.80
CA ASP A 27 18.57 1.93 -12.78
C ASP A 27 18.93 1.53 -14.22
N TRP A 28 20.21 1.23 -14.48
CA TRP A 28 20.68 0.67 -15.75
C TRP A 28 20.24 -0.79 -15.97
N THR A 29 20.22 -1.59 -14.91
CA THR A 29 19.85 -3.02 -14.97
C THR A 29 18.34 -3.21 -15.07
N HIS A 30 17.56 -2.32 -14.45
CA HIS A 30 16.09 -2.39 -14.39
C HIS A 30 15.45 -1.10 -14.94
N PRO A 31 15.61 -0.80 -16.25
CA PRO A 31 15.17 0.47 -16.82
C PRO A 31 13.66 0.69 -16.71
N ASP A 32 12.85 -0.35 -16.97
CA ASP A 32 11.39 -0.28 -16.88
C ASP A 32 10.93 0.04 -15.46
N PHE A 33 11.66 -0.44 -14.45
CA PHE A 33 11.38 -0.16 -13.06
C PHE A 33 11.77 1.27 -12.65
N ALA A 34 12.93 1.72 -13.14
CA ALA A 34 13.50 3.03 -12.87
C ALA A 34 12.70 4.19 -13.46
N VAL A 35 11.93 3.94 -14.53
CA VAL A 35 11.02 4.92 -15.15
C VAL A 35 10.03 5.52 -14.15
N GLU A 36 9.57 4.77 -13.15
CA GLU A 36 8.67 5.29 -12.12
C GLU A 36 9.46 5.69 -10.85
N PRO A 37 9.77 6.99 -10.66
CA PRO A 37 10.58 7.47 -9.54
C PRO A 37 9.91 7.30 -8.16
N ARG A 38 8.64 6.89 -8.11
CA ARG A 38 7.93 6.54 -6.87
C ARG A 38 8.16 5.08 -6.45
N ASN A 39 8.75 4.26 -7.30
CA ASN A 39 9.06 2.89 -6.97
C ASN A 39 10.12 2.78 -5.87
N VAL A 40 9.97 1.74 -5.04
CA VAL A 40 10.96 1.34 -4.04
C VAL A 40 11.75 0.22 -4.66
N ARG A 41 13.06 0.40 -4.83
CA ARG A 41 13.97 -0.56 -5.48
C ARG A 41 14.14 -1.83 -4.64
N LEU A 42 13.13 -2.70 -4.72
CA LEU A 42 13.06 -3.99 -4.02
C LEU A 42 13.34 -5.16 -4.96
N GLU A 43 13.60 -4.91 -6.24
CA GLU A 43 13.72 -5.96 -7.26
C GLU A 43 14.81 -7.01 -6.96
N PRO A 44 16.05 -6.66 -6.54
CA PRO A 44 17.04 -7.62 -6.07
C PRO A 44 16.56 -8.46 -4.89
N LEU A 45 15.84 -7.84 -3.94
CA LEU A 45 15.27 -8.57 -2.82
C LEU A 45 14.21 -9.57 -3.30
N ILE A 46 13.37 -9.19 -4.26
CA ILE A 46 12.35 -10.08 -4.82
C ILE A 46 13.02 -11.24 -5.58
N GLU A 47 14.04 -10.97 -6.38
CA GLU A 47 14.81 -12.00 -7.08
C GLU A 47 15.48 -12.98 -6.11
N GLU A 48 16.13 -12.48 -5.06
CA GLU A 48 16.71 -13.30 -3.99
C GLU A 48 15.64 -14.17 -3.31
N LEU A 49 14.47 -13.60 -3.00
CA LEU A 49 13.36 -14.34 -2.38
C LEU A 49 12.77 -15.40 -3.32
N GLN A 50 12.71 -15.15 -4.62
CA GLN A 50 12.27 -16.13 -5.63
C GLN A 50 13.26 -17.31 -5.71
N ASN A 51 14.57 -17.01 -5.69
CA ASN A 51 15.62 -18.02 -5.68
C ASN A 51 15.58 -18.86 -4.40
N LEU A 52 15.39 -18.22 -3.24
CA LEU A 52 15.28 -18.90 -1.93
C LEU A 52 13.97 -19.69 -1.76
N TRP A 53 12.96 -19.46 -2.60
CA TRP A 53 11.72 -20.24 -2.59
C TRP A 53 11.85 -21.57 -3.35
N HIS A 54 12.74 -21.63 -4.35
CA HIS A 54 12.92 -22.78 -5.25
C HIS A 54 14.24 -23.53 -5.03
N VAL A 55 14.83 -23.48 -3.83
CA VAL A 55 16.10 -24.16 -3.54
C VAL A 55 15.93 -25.67 -3.67
N ASP A 56 16.59 -26.25 -4.67
CA ASP A 56 16.43 -27.64 -5.07
C ASP A 56 17.70 -28.45 -4.75
N GLU A 57 17.95 -28.74 -3.47
CA GLU A 57 19.03 -29.66 -3.06
C GLU A 57 18.68 -30.37 -1.75
N THR A 58 18.65 -31.71 -1.76
CA THR A 58 18.60 -32.73 -0.66
C THR A 58 17.66 -32.53 0.55
N PHE A 59 17.33 -31.32 0.96
CA PHE A 59 16.44 -30.92 2.04
C PHE A 59 15.60 -29.72 1.55
N ALA A 60 14.28 -29.91 1.43
CA ALA A 60 13.37 -28.86 0.98
C ALA A 60 13.24 -27.75 2.05
N MET A 61 14.07 -26.72 1.92
CA MET A 61 13.98 -25.49 2.71
C MET A 61 13.57 -24.34 1.80
N ARG A 62 12.55 -23.59 2.20
CA ARG A 62 12.08 -22.40 1.48
C ARG A 62 12.15 -21.19 2.41
N ALA A 63 12.62 -20.06 1.90
CA ALA A 63 12.52 -18.79 2.60
C ALA A 63 11.29 -18.00 2.11
N GLU A 64 10.59 -17.36 3.03
CA GLU A 64 9.35 -16.64 2.74
C GLU A 64 9.34 -15.26 3.42
N LEU A 65 8.91 -14.23 2.70
CA LEU A 65 8.70 -12.89 3.26
C LEU A 65 7.39 -12.83 4.05
N MET A 66 7.47 -13.06 5.36
CA MET A 66 6.29 -13.17 6.23
C MET A 66 5.46 -11.87 6.37
N TRP A 67 6.12 -10.73 6.56
CA TRP A 67 5.46 -9.42 6.60
C TRP A 67 6.43 -8.28 6.37
N THR A 68 5.88 -7.14 5.95
CA THR A 68 6.60 -5.86 5.89
C THR A 68 6.10 -4.93 6.99
N MET A 69 7.00 -4.19 7.65
CA MET A 69 6.62 -3.15 8.59
C MET A 69 6.58 -1.79 7.87
N ASN A 70 5.39 -1.39 7.43
CA ASN A 70 5.18 -0.16 6.67
C ASN A 70 4.22 0.78 7.41
N ASN A 71 4.54 2.08 7.41
CA ASN A 71 3.58 3.10 7.83
C ASN A 71 2.58 3.41 6.70
N LEU A 72 1.46 4.07 7.02
CA LEU A 72 0.40 4.37 6.04
C LEU A 72 0.87 5.23 4.85
N SER A 73 1.93 6.03 5.00
CA SER A 73 2.51 6.77 3.89
C SER A 73 3.31 5.89 2.93
N ALA A 74 3.99 4.86 3.44
CA ALA A 74 4.76 3.91 2.64
C ALA A 74 3.87 2.97 1.81
N TYR A 75 2.60 2.79 2.22
CA TYR A 75 1.64 1.91 1.53
C TYR A 75 1.50 2.19 0.04
N ARG A 76 1.46 3.47 -0.34
CA ARG A 76 1.36 3.84 -1.76
C ARG A 76 2.58 3.39 -2.56
N MET A 77 3.75 3.46 -1.95
CA MET A 77 5.01 3.13 -2.61
C MET A 77 5.28 1.63 -2.64
N ALA A 78 5.00 0.93 -1.54
CA ALA A 78 5.24 -0.51 -1.41
C ALA A 78 4.12 -1.35 -2.06
N PHE A 79 2.85 -1.00 -1.80
CA PHE A 79 1.69 -1.81 -2.22
C PHE A 79 0.87 -1.19 -3.34
N GLY A 80 1.10 0.08 -3.65
CA GLY A 80 0.29 0.79 -4.64
C GLY A 80 -1.05 1.28 -4.11
N TRP A 81 -1.29 1.28 -2.79
CA TRP A 81 -2.53 1.82 -2.22
C TRP A 81 -2.37 3.28 -1.76
N SER A 82 -3.12 4.20 -2.36
CA SER A 82 -3.10 5.61 -1.96
C SER A 82 -3.92 5.85 -0.68
N SER A 83 -3.24 6.19 0.41
CA SER A 83 -3.85 6.55 1.70
C SER A 83 -4.41 7.99 1.76
N ALA A 84 -4.39 8.72 0.65
CA ALA A 84 -4.83 10.11 0.61
C ALA A 84 -6.36 10.25 0.61
N GLY A 85 -6.87 11.20 1.40
CA GLY A 85 -8.30 11.52 1.48
C GLY A 85 -9.05 10.67 2.51
N VAL A 86 -10.36 10.50 2.31
CA VAL A 86 -11.25 9.73 3.21
C VAL A 86 -11.27 8.22 2.93
N MET A 87 -10.90 7.79 1.73
CA MET A 87 -10.76 6.38 1.37
C MET A 87 -9.36 5.83 1.63
N GLY A 88 -8.64 6.38 2.62
CA GLY A 88 -7.28 5.97 2.89
C GLY A 88 -7.15 4.56 3.49
N CYS A 89 -8.25 4.01 4.04
CA CYS A 89 -8.26 2.69 4.68
C CYS A 89 -8.42 1.57 3.63
N PRO A 90 -7.41 0.70 3.42
CA PRO A 90 -7.49 -0.44 2.48
C PRO A 90 -8.44 -1.55 2.96
N VAL A 91 -8.80 -1.55 4.25
CA VAL A 91 -9.79 -2.50 4.80
C VAL A 91 -11.22 -2.04 4.51
N CYS A 92 -11.52 -0.75 4.64
CA CYS A 92 -12.86 -0.21 4.40
C CYS A 92 -13.13 0.03 2.91
N ILE A 93 -12.11 0.47 2.16
CA ILE A 93 -12.18 0.84 0.74
C ILE A 93 -13.33 1.83 0.49
N GLU A 94 -14.32 1.49 -0.33
CA GLU A 94 -15.44 2.36 -0.66
C GLU A 94 -16.45 2.49 0.50
N ASN A 95 -16.44 1.55 1.45
CA ASN A 95 -17.31 1.55 2.63
C ASN A 95 -16.75 2.38 3.80
N THR A 96 -15.78 3.27 3.54
CA THR A 96 -15.23 4.16 4.56
C THR A 96 -16.32 5.04 5.19
N ARG A 97 -16.23 5.25 6.50
CA ARG A 97 -17.06 6.22 7.23
C ARG A 97 -16.34 7.56 7.44
N ALA A 98 -15.10 7.65 6.99
CA ALA A 98 -14.31 8.86 7.12
C ALA A 98 -14.96 10.00 6.33
N PHE A 99 -14.78 11.22 6.80
CA PHE A 99 -15.43 12.40 6.25
C PHE A 99 -14.45 13.57 6.24
N TYR A 100 -14.71 14.57 5.40
CA TYR A 100 -13.96 15.81 5.42
C TYR A 100 -14.56 16.76 6.46
N LEU A 101 -13.71 17.37 7.29
CA LEU A 101 -14.14 18.46 8.17
C LEU A 101 -14.65 19.63 7.32
N GLN A 102 -15.83 20.15 7.62
CA GLN A 102 -16.49 21.17 6.78
C GLN A 102 -15.60 22.39 6.51
N ASN A 103 -14.96 22.93 7.55
CA ASN A 103 -14.18 24.17 7.43
C ASN A 103 -12.73 23.90 7.01
N GLY A 104 -12.12 22.83 7.53
CA GLY A 104 -10.72 22.52 7.29
C GLY A 104 -10.46 21.70 6.04
N ARG A 105 -11.49 21.06 5.46
CA ARG A 105 -11.42 20.10 4.35
C ARG A 105 -10.39 18.98 4.56
N LYS A 106 -9.98 18.75 5.81
CA LYS A 106 -9.07 17.66 6.22
C LYS A 106 -9.88 16.38 6.39
N ALA A 107 -9.34 15.27 5.90
CA ALA A 107 -9.94 13.96 6.11
C ALA A 107 -9.89 13.62 7.61
N CYS A 108 -11.03 13.17 8.15
CA CYS A 108 -11.22 12.82 9.54
C CYS A 108 -11.71 11.38 9.62
N TYR A 109 -11.03 10.60 10.46
CA TYR A 109 -11.34 9.20 10.75
C TYR A 109 -11.93 9.02 12.15
N PHE A 110 -12.32 10.12 12.79
CA PHE A 110 -12.91 10.09 14.12
C PHE A 110 -14.12 9.18 14.12
N ASP A 111 -14.17 8.31 15.13
CA ASP A 111 -15.28 7.38 15.36
C ASP A 111 -15.54 6.30 14.30
N CYS A 112 -14.71 6.23 13.27
CA CYS A 112 -14.86 5.26 12.17
C CYS A 112 -14.45 3.84 12.57
N ASN A 113 -13.62 3.71 13.61
CA ASN A 113 -12.98 2.43 13.98
C ASN A 113 -13.86 1.52 14.83
N LYS A 114 -14.98 2.02 15.37
CA LYS A 114 -15.86 1.20 16.24
C LYS A 114 -16.46 0.00 15.50
N GLN A 115 -16.56 0.08 14.17
CA GLN A 115 -17.04 -1.02 13.32
C GLN A 115 -16.17 -2.28 13.39
N PHE A 116 -14.90 -2.15 13.82
CA PHE A 116 -13.96 -3.27 13.97
C PHE A 116 -14.03 -3.95 15.34
N LEU A 117 -14.74 -3.37 16.29
CA LEU A 117 -14.91 -3.97 17.63
C LEU A 117 -15.92 -5.12 17.56
N PRO A 118 -15.87 -6.11 18.46
CA PRO A 118 -16.92 -7.12 18.61
C PRO A 118 -18.33 -6.50 18.73
N PRO A 119 -19.40 -7.12 18.20
CA PRO A 119 -20.76 -6.55 18.21
C PRO A 119 -21.31 -6.18 19.60
N ASP A 120 -20.87 -6.88 20.63
CA ASP A 120 -21.22 -6.72 22.04
C ASP A 120 -20.31 -5.74 22.80
N HIS A 121 -19.26 -5.22 22.15
CA HIS A 121 -18.28 -4.35 22.80
C HIS A 121 -18.91 -3.04 23.35
N PRO A 122 -18.69 -2.66 24.62
CA PRO A 122 -19.34 -1.50 25.26
C PRO A 122 -19.21 -0.18 24.48
N TYR A 123 -18.03 0.08 23.90
CA TYR A 123 -17.79 1.30 23.11
C TYR A 123 -18.68 1.45 21.89
N ARG A 124 -19.21 0.35 21.31
CA ARG A 124 -20.20 0.46 20.21
C ARG A 124 -21.46 1.20 20.64
N ARG A 125 -21.83 1.11 21.92
CA ARG A 125 -23.05 1.72 22.52
C ARG A 125 -22.75 3.02 23.27
N ASN A 126 -21.49 3.45 23.33
CA ASN A 126 -21.09 4.66 24.04
C ASN A 126 -21.47 5.92 23.24
N LYS A 127 -22.58 6.56 23.66
CA LYS A 127 -23.14 7.78 23.07
C LYS A 127 -22.53 9.08 23.61
N LYS A 128 -21.66 8.99 24.63
CA LYS A 128 -21.13 10.14 25.39
C LYS A 128 -19.68 10.47 25.03
N SER A 129 -18.80 9.48 24.98
CA SER A 129 -17.35 9.67 24.73
C SER A 129 -16.99 9.79 23.25
N PHE A 130 -17.91 9.47 22.35
CA PHE A 130 -17.72 9.49 20.90
C PHE A 130 -18.71 10.46 20.23
N THR A 131 -19.04 10.25 18.95
CA THR A 131 -20.03 11.08 18.27
C THR A 131 -21.35 11.06 19.03
N LYS A 132 -21.81 12.26 19.42
CA LYS A 132 -22.97 12.45 20.31
C LYS A 132 -24.18 11.69 19.78
N ASN A 133 -24.79 10.90 20.67
CA ASN A 133 -26.00 10.11 20.38
C ASN A 133 -25.87 9.05 19.28
N GLN A 134 -24.66 8.73 18.82
CA GLN A 134 -24.43 7.68 17.83
C GLN A 134 -24.14 6.33 18.48
N VAL A 135 -24.62 5.26 17.84
CA VAL A 135 -24.35 3.86 18.20
C VAL A 135 -23.84 3.16 16.96
N GLU A 136 -22.76 2.40 17.11
CA GLU A 136 -22.24 1.57 16.02
C GLU A 136 -22.95 0.22 15.99
N ARG A 137 -23.71 -0.01 14.93
CA ARG A 137 -24.41 -1.28 14.68
C ARG A 137 -23.84 -2.05 13.50
N LYS A 138 -23.08 -1.38 12.62
CA LYS A 138 -22.49 -2.02 11.45
C LYS A 138 -21.35 -2.92 11.90
N VAL A 139 -21.27 -4.10 11.31
CA VAL A 139 -20.09 -4.96 11.41
C VAL A 139 -19.18 -4.57 10.26
N SER A 140 -17.87 -4.52 10.52
CA SER A 140 -16.90 -4.32 9.44
C SER A 140 -17.07 -5.41 8.38
N ARG A 141 -16.87 -5.05 7.12
CA ARG A 141 -16.82 -6.03 6.04
C ARG A 141 -15.70 -7.06 6.30
N PRO A 142 -15.84 -8.30 5.82
CA PRO A 142 -14.72 -9.23 5.82
C PRO A 142 -13.50 -8.61 5.13
N ARG A 143 -12.31 -8.89 5.67
CA ARG A 143 -11.07 -8.52 4.97
C ARG A 143 -11.01 -9.31 3.67
N LEU A 144 -10.52 -8.66 2.62
CA LEU A 144 -10.23 -9.34 1.37
C LEU A 144 -9.06 -10.31 1.59
N THR A 145 -9.11 -11.47 0.94
CA THR A 145 -7.97 -12.38 0.89
C THR A 145 -6.89 -11.82 -0.04
N GLY A 146 -5.65 -12.28 0.09
CA GLY A 146 -4.59 -11.87 -0.82
C GLY A 146 -4.90 -12.26 -2.28
N GLU A 147 -5.54 -13.41 -2.51
CA GLU A 147 -6.05 -13.82 -3.83
C GLU A 147 -7.06 -12.82 -4.41
N GLN A 148 -8.07 -12.41 -3.62
CA GLN A 148 -9.05 -11.41 -4.06
C GLN A 148 -8.40 -10.08 -4.40
N ILE A 149 -7.36 -9.68 -3.65
CA ILE A 149 -6.62 -8.46 -3.92
C ILE A 149 -5.75 -8.63 -5.18
N ARG A 150 -5.11 -9.79 -5.38
CA ARG A 150 -4.31 -10.09 -6.57
C ARG A 150 -5.16 -9.94 -7.82
N ASP A 151 -6.28 -10.67 -7.88
CA ASP A 151 -7.16 -10.69 -9.04
C ASP A 151 -7.67 -9.28 -9.36
N TRP A 152 -7.98 -8.50 -8.32
CA TRP A 152 -8.40 -7.10 -8.48
C TRP A 152 -7.27 -6.22 -9.03
N VAL A 153 -6.05 -6.35 -8.53
CA VAL A 153 -4.89 -5.56 -8.96
C VAL A 153 -4.43 -5.95 -10.37
N GLU A 154 -4.56 -7.22 -10.76
CA GLU A 154 -4.24 -7.72 -12.10
C GLU A 154 -5.20 -7.19 -13.16
N GLU A 155 -6.50 -7.12 -12.85
CA GLU A 155 -7.51 -6.53 -13.74
C GLU A 155 -7.18 -5.06 -14.09
N PHE A 156 -6.59 -4.31 -13.16
CA PHE A 156 -6.22 -2.92 -13.38
C PHE A 156 -4.99 -2.72 -14.28
N ASN A 157 -4.17 -3.75 -14.48
CA ASN A 157 -2.90 -3.76 -15.23
C ASN A 157 -2.22 -2.37 -15.40
N PRO A 158 -1.76 -1.72 -14.32
CA PRO A 158 -1.19 -0.38 -14.40
C PRO A 158 0.27 -0.49 -14.86
N VAL A 159 0.48 -0.91 -16.10
CA VAL A 159 1.73 -0.69 -16.80
C VAL A 159 1.68 0.75 -17.31
N VAL A 160 2.37 1.63 -16.58
CA VAL A 160 2.87 2.94 -17.05
C VAL A 160 1.84 4.08 -17.15
N GLU A 161 2.17 5.17 -16.43
CA GLU A 161 1.80 6.58 -16.65
C GLU A 161 0.34 7.01 -16.91
N VAL A 162 -0.68 6.19 -16.67
CA VAL A 162 -2.05 6.71 -16.78
C VAL A 162 -2.33 7.68 -15.61
N PRO A 163 -2.78 8.93 -15.87
CA PRO A 163 -3.29 9.80 -14.82
C PRO A 163 -4.30 9.06 -13.93
N LEU A 164 -4.14 9.15 -12.61
CA LEU A 164 -5.02 8.45 -11.65
C LEU A 164 -6.51 8.76 -11.86
N SER A 165 -6.83 9.90 -12.46
CA SER A 165 -8.19 10.31 -12.82
C SER A 165 -8.83 9.48 -13.93
N LEU A 166 -8.04 8.75 -14.72
CA LEU A 166 -8.51 7.91 -15.82
C LEU A 166 -8.66 6.45 -15.41
N LEU A 167 -8.22 6.08 -14.20
CA LEU A 167 -8.43 4.74 -13.65
C LEU A 167 -9.91 4.59 -13.28
N ASP A 168 -10.60 3.62 -13.89
CA ASP A 168 -12.02 3.39 -13.63
C ASP A 168 -12.27 3.09 -12.14
N GLY A 169 -13.19 3.83 -11.53
CA GLY A 169 -13.50 3.68 -10.12
C GLY A 169 -12.44 4.22 -9.16
N TYR A 170 -11.34 4.82 -9.61
CA TYR A 170 -10.36 5.41 -8.69
C TYR A 170 -10.98 6.60 -7.93
N GLY A 171 -10.79 6.61 -6.61
CA GLY A 171 -11.39 7.64 -5.77
C GLY A 171 -12.88 7.45 -5.49
N ILE A 172 -13.50 6.38 -6.02
CA ILE A 172 -14.88 5.97 -5.71
C ILE A 172 -14.93 4.52 -5.20
N LYS A 173 -14.45 3.56 -6.00
CA LYS A 173 -14.41 2.12 -5.70
C LYS A 173 -13.09 1.67 -5.09
N HIS A 174 -11.97 2.31 -5.41
CA HIS A 174 -10.64 1.90 -4.91
C HIS A 174 -9.63 3.06 -4.89
N LYS A 175 -8.44 2.80 -4.35
CA LYS A 175 -7.29 3.72 -4.32
C LYS A 175 -5.99 3.08 -4.80
N TRP A 176 -6.08 1.97 -5.54
CA TRP A 176 -4.93 1.37 -6.22
C TRP A 176 -4.34 2.35 -7.24
N THR A 177 -3.02 2.49 -7.23
CA THR A 177 -2.24 3.36 -8.12
C THR A 177 -1.21 2.60 -8.93
N LYS A 178 -0.88 1.36 -8.54
CA LYS A 178 0.05 0.46 -9.25
C LYS A 178 -0.07 -0.97 -8.73
N LYS A 179 0.42 -1.95 -9.51
CA LYS A 179 0.71 -3.31 -9.04
C LYS A 179 2.01 -3.28 -8.23
N SER A 180 2.00 -3.91 -7.06
CA SER A 180 3.21 -4.07 -6.24
C SER A 180 4.13 -5.15 -6.83
N ILE A 181 5.44 -4.96 -6.73
CA ILE A 181 6.43 -5.98 -7.09
C ILE A 181 6.35 -7.23 -6.19
N PHE A 182 5.75 -7.13 -5.00
CA PHE A 182 5.54 -8.32 -4.16
C PHE A 182 4.62 -9.36 -4.80
N TRP A 183 3.80 -8.97 -5.80
CA TRP A 183 2.97 -9.91 -6.55
C TRP A 183 3.77 -10.85 -7.47
N GLU A 184 5.07 -10.61 -7.66
CA GLU A 184 5.98 -11.54 -8.36
C GLU A 184 6.38 -12.74 -7.49
N LEU A 185 6.13 -12.68 -6.17
CA LEU A 185 6.34 -13.81 -5.27
C LEU A 185 5.12 -14.74 -5.30
N GLU A 186 5.32 -16.00 -5.70
CA GLU A 186 4.26 -17.01 -5.89
C GLU A 186 3.34 -17.14 -4.66
N TYR A 187 3.91 -17.12 -3.46
CA TYR A 187 3.19 -17.29 -2.21
C TYR A 187 2.48 -16.03 -1.70
N TRP A 188 2.74 -14.85 -2.30
CA TRP A 188 2.30 -13.57 -1.72
C TRP A 188 0.77 -13.45 -1.56
N SER A 189 0.01 -14.04 -2.48
CA SER A 189 -1.46 -14.07 -2.41
C SER A 189 -2.02 -14.85 -1.21
N THR A 190 -1.21 -15.70 -0.57
CA THR A 190 -1.59 -16.42 0.64
C THR A 190 -1.51 -15.55 1.89
N HIS A 191 -0.80 -14.41 1.81
CA HIS A 191 -0.57 -13.53 2.94
C HIS A 191 -1.77 -12.64 3.24
N LEU A 192 -1.90 -12.27 4.53
CA LEU A 192 -2.85 -11.25 4.94
C LEU A 192 -2.30 -9.87 4.57
N ILE A 193 -2.77 -9.31 3.46
CA ILE A 193 -2.45 -7.95 3.03
C ILE A 193 -3.37 -6.98 3.78
N ARG A 194 -2.78 -6.05 4.54
CA ARG A 194 -3.49 -5.17 5.48
C ARG A 194 -3.69 -3.76 4.97
#